data_AF-A0A7S2J3G6-F1
#
_entry.id   AF-A0A7S2J3G6-F1
#
_cell.length_a   1.000
_cell.length_b   1.000
_cell.length_c   1.000
_cell.angle_alpha   90.00
_cell.angle_beta   90.00
_cell.angle_gamma   90.00
#
_symmetry.space_group_name_H-M   'P 1'
#
loop_
_entity.id
_entity.type
_entity.pdbx_description
1 polymer ?
#
loop_
_entity_poly.entity_id
_entity_poly.type
_entity_poly.pdbx_seq_one_letter_code
_entity_poly.pdbx_strand_id
1 'polypeptide(L)'
;AAGGAPATADGEMDVQTAECSICSRNFNVDRLERHMKVCEKQSQKKRKVFGASEARMKLQEKIAEENAQLAEAKAQKKALWKQQSEAFQHAMKAGNAIKNG
;
A
#
# COMPACT_ATOMS: atom_id res chain seq x y z
N ALA A 1 -9.32 6.80 23.92
CA ALA A 1 -9.56 8.19 23.48
C ALA A 1 -10.97 8.26 22.91
N ALA A 2 -11.90 8.86 23.66
CA ALA A 2 -13.26 9.11 23.22
C ALA A 2 -13.24 10.33 22.29
N GLY A 3 -13.53 10.14 21.01
CA GLY A 3 -13.67 11.22 20.04
C GLY A 3 -15.10 11.75 20.06
N GLY A 4 -15.40 12.65 21.00
CA GLY A 4 -16.65 13.38 21.05
C GLY A 4 -16.40 14.88 20.95
N ALA A 5 -16.84 15.48 19.84
CA ALA A 5 -17.54 16.78 19.74
C ALA A 5 -17.57 17.26 18.27
N PRO A 6 -18.75 17.53 17.69
CA PRO A 6 -18.89 18.52 16.62
C PRO A 6 -19.23 19.88 17.25
N ALA A 7 -18.51 20.92 16.82
CA ALA A 7 -18.79 22.32 17.14
C ALA A 7 -19.04 23.07 15.83
N THR A 8 -20.22 23.71 15.75
CA THR A 8 -20.60 25.00 15.10
C THR A 8 -22.13 24.95 14.94
N ALA A 9 -22.94 25.65 15.74
CA ALA A 9 -23.17 27.11 15.78
C ALA A 9 -23.77 27.66 14.47
N ASP A 10 -25.02 28.12 14.60
CA ASP A 10 -25.75 29.13 13.81
C ASP A 10 -26.42 28.72 12.49
N GLY A 11 -27.68 28.33 12.62
CA GLY A 11 -28.66 28.16 11.54
C GLY A 11 -29.75 27.17 11.94
N GLU A 12 -30.70 27.59 12.79
CA GLU A 12 -31.90 26.81 13.15
C GLU A 12 -32.79 26.63 11.91
N MET A 13 -32.43 25.68 11.06
CA MET A 13 -33.40 24.94 10.28
C MET A 13 -33.62 23.65 11.08
N ASP A 14 -34.83 23.42 11.56
CA ASP A 14 -35.27 22.18 12.20
C ASP A 14 -35.03 21.02 11.22
N VAL A 15 -33.81 20.48 11.20
CA VAL A 15 -33.45 19.34 10.38
C VAL A 15 -33.98 18.13 11.12
N GLN A 16 -35.23 17.76 10.80
CA GLN A 16 -35.83 16.52 11.27
C GLN A 16 -34.92 15.37 10.84
N THR A 17 -34.35 14.69 11.83
CA THR A 17 -33.55 13.49 11.63
C THR A 17 -34.34 12.30 12.12
N ALA A 18 -34.33 11.23 11.33
CA ALA A 18 -34.98 9.98 11.65
C ALA A 18 -33.96 8.83 11.54
N GLU A 19 -34.18 7.80 12.35
CA GLU A 19 -33.30 6.63 12.41
C GLU A 19 -33.62 5.59 11.33
N CYS A 20 -32.60 4.90 10.84
CA CYS A 20 -32.79 3.74 9.97
C CYS A 20 -33.09 2.49 10.80
N SER A 21 -34.22 1.83 10.55
CA SER A 21 -34.60 0.57 11.22
C SER A 21 -33.68 -0.64 10.94
N ILE A 22 -32.79 -0.55 9.95
CA ILE A 22 -31.91 -1.66 9.53
C ILE A 22 -30.52 -1.54 10.16
N CYS A 23 -29.97 -0.31 10.25
CA CYS A 23 -28.60 -0.08 10.73
C CYS A 23 -28.48 0.95 11.85
N SER A 24 -29.61 1.46 12.37
CA SER A 24 -29.70 2.38 13.52
C SER A 24 -28.88 3.67 13.41
N ARG A 25 -28.58 4.12 12.18
CA ARG A 25 -27.93 5.42 11.93
C ARG A 25 -28.99 6.49 11.68
N ASN A 26 -28.77 7.70 12.19
CA ASN A 26 -29.66 8.85 12.00
C ASN A 26 -29.35 9.58 10.68
N PHE A 27 -30.39 9.93 9.93
CA PHE A 27 -30.30 10.68 8.68
C PHE A 27 -31.36 11.78 8.66
N ASN A 28 -31.10 12.86 7.94
CA ASN A 28 -32.15 13.81 7.55
C ASN A 28 -33.23 13.05 6.73
N VAL A 29 -34.51 13.34 6.98
CA VAL A 29 -35.67 12.69 6.35
C VAL A 29 -35.52 12.57 4.83
N ASP A 30 -35.09 13.63 4.14
CA ASP A 30 -34.86 13.63 2.68
C ASP A 30 -33.81 12.61 2.19
N ARG A 31 -32.84 12.28 3.04
CA ARG A 31 -31.79 11.30 2.73
C ARG A 31 -32.12 9.91 3.26
N LEU A 32 -32.97 9.80 4.28
CA LEU A 32 -33.34 8.53 4.89
C LEU A 32 -34.02 7.61 3.88
N GLU A 33 -34.91 8.14 3.04
CA GLU A 33 -35.62 7.34 2.04
C GLU A 33 -34.64 6.66 1.05
N ARG A 34 -33.66 7.42 0.55
CA ARG A 34 -32.59 6.89 -0.31
C ARG A 34 -31.68 5.93 0.45
N HIS A 35 -31.39 6.23 1.71
CA HIS A 35 -30.60 5.37 2.58
C HIS A 35 -31.27 4.00 2.76
N MET A 36 -32.57 3.94 3.08
CA MET A 36 -33.29 2.69 3.31
C MET A 36 -33.17 1.71 2.14
N LYS A 37 -33.37 2.20 0.90
CA LYS A 37 -33.23 1.42 -0.34
C LYS A 37 -31.84 0.79 -0.51
N VAL A 38 -30.79 1.50 -0.10
CA VAL A 38 -29.40 0.99 -0.17
C VAL A 38 -29.09 0.10 1.02
N CYS A 39 -29.52 0.48 2.22
CA CYS A 39 -29.26 -0.22 3.47
C CYS A 39 -29.87 -1.62 3.45
N GLU A 40 -31.09 -1.78 2.94
CA GLU A 40 -31.72 -3.08 2.74
C GLU A 40 -30.88 -4.00 1.84
N LYS A 41 -30.51 -3.50 0.64
CA LYS A 41 -29.64 -4.23 -0.30
C LYS A 41 -28.29 -4.59 0.32
N GLN A 42 -27.77 -3.73 1.20
CA GLN A 42 -26.48 -3.92 1.84
C GLN A 42 -26.55 -4.90 3.01
N SER A 43 -27.66 -4.91 3.76
CA SER A 43 -27.90 -5.82 4.87
C SER A 43 -28.16 -7.26 4.38
N GLN A 44 -28.84 -7.42 3.25
CA GLN A 44 -29.06 -8.74 2.65
C GLN A 44 -27.78 -9.34 2.04
N LYS A 45 -26.86 -8.49 1.55
CA LYS A 45 -25.59 -8.94 0.98
C LYS A 45 -24.51 -9.04 2.06
N LYS A 46 -24.18 -10.26 2.49
CA LYS A 46 -22.94 -10.50 3.25
C LYS A 46 -21.73 -10.12 2.38
N ARG A 47 -21.19 -8.90 2.58
CA ARG A 47 -19.97 -8.47 1.90
C ARG A 47 -18.83 -9.39 2.33
N LYS A 48 -18.06 -9.90 1.36
CA LYS A 48 -16.83 -10.62 1.66
C LYS A 48 -15.90 -9.67 2.42
N VAL A 49 -15.51 -10.06 3.63
CA VAL A 49 -14.50 -9.32 4.38
C VAL A 49 -13.21 -9.44 3.60
N PHE A 50 -12.69 -8.31 3.13
CA PHE A 50 -11.39 -8.29 2.51
C PHE A 50 -10.34 -8.56 3.60
N GLY A 51 -9.59 -9.66 3.45
CA GLY A 51 -8.51 -10.03 4.35
C GLY A 51 -7.35 -9.06 4.24
N ALA A 52 -7.47 -7.88 4.87
CA ALA A 52 -6.45 -6.84 4.80
C ALA A 52 -5.08 -7.33 5.30
N SER A 53 -5.07 -8.25 6.27
CA SER A 53 -3.84 -8.90 6.74
C SER A 53 -3.19 -9.73 5.64
N GLU A 54 -3.95 -10.62 4.99
CA GLU A 54 -3.46 -11.49 3.92
C GLU A 54 -2.98 -10.70 2.71
N ALA A 55 -3.71 -9.63 2.35
CA ALA A 55 -3.32 -8.73 1.28
C ALA A 55 -2.00 -8.01 1.58
N ARG A 56 -1.81 -7.54 2.83
CA ARG A 56 -0.55 -6.94 3.26
C ARG A 56 0.60 -7.94 3.27
N MET A 57 0.38 -9.17 3.73
CA MET A 57 1.41 -10.21 3.72
C MET A 57 1.87 -10.54 2.30
N LYS A 58 0.93 -10.73 1.36
CA LYS A 58 1.24 -10.98 -0.05
C LYS A 58 2.01 -9.83 -0.70
N LEU A 59 1.68 -8.59 -0.34
CA LEU A 59 2.41 -7.42 -0.82
C LEU A 59 3.85 -7.41 -0.29
N GLN A 60 4.02 -7.69 1.01
CA GLN A 60 5.34 -7.73 1.64
C GLN A 60 6.24 -8.81 1.02
N GLU A 61 5.67 -9.99 0.72
CA GLU A 61 6.39 -11.09 0.07
C GLU A 61 6.90 -10.69 -1.32
N LYS A 62 6.04 -10.07 -2.15
CA LYS A 62 6.46 -9.57 -3.47
C LYS A 62 7.55 -8.52 -3.39
N ILE A 63 7.44 -7.58 -2.45
CA ILE A 63 8.46 -6.55 -2.24
C ILE A 63 9.78 -7.20 -1.81
N ALA A 64 9.74 -8.22 -0.95
CA ALA A 64 10.94 -8.93 -0.52
C ALA A 64 11.60 -9.69 -1.69
N GLU A 65 10.81 -10.36 -2.53
CA GLU A 65 11.30 -11.07 -3.71
C GLU A 65 11.94 -10.13 -4.73
N GLU A 66 11.26 -9.03 -5.08
CA GLU A 66 11.80 -8.03 -6.02
C GLU A 66 13.11 -7.41 -5.51
N ASN A 67 13.18 -7.11 -4.21
CA ASN A 67 14.40 -6.60 -3.60
C ASN A 67 15.54 -7.61 -3.62
N ALA A 68 15.25 -8.90 -3.40
CA ALA A 68 16.25 -9.96 -3.47
C ALA A 68 16.80 -10.11 -4.89
N GLN A 69 15.94 -10.11 -5.91
CA GLN A 69 16.34 -10.14 -7.31
C GLN A 69 17.19 -8.92 -7.70
N LEU A 70 16.80 -7.72 -7.24
CA LEU A 70 17.58 -6.51 -7.47
C LEU A 70 18.95 -6.56 -6.79
N ALA A 71 19.03 -7.12 -5.58
CA ALA A 71 20.29 -7.29 -4.86
C ALA A 71 21.21 -8.28 -5.60
N GLU A 72 20.66 -9.39 -6.10
CA GLU A 72 21.42 -10.37 -6.88
C GLU A 72 21.92 -9.76 -8.19
N ALA A 73 21.05 -9.09 -8.96
CA ALA A 73 21.44 -8.43 -10.20
C ALA A 73 22.56 -7.37 -9.98
N LYS A 74 22.48 -6.62 -8.88
CA LYS A 74 23.54 -5.68 -8.48
C LYS A 74 24.84 -6.40 -8.11
N ALA A 75 24.76 -7.52 -7.39
CA ALA A 75 25.92 -8.32 -7.04
C ALA A 75 26.62 -8.91 -8.28
N GLN A 76 25.85 -9.45 -9.22
CA GLN A 76 26.36 -9.98 -10.50
C GLN A 76 27.08 -8.88 -11.31
N LYS A 77 26.45 -7.71 -11.45
CA LYS A 77 27.08 -6.56 -12.15
C LYS A 77 28.37 -6.10 -11.47
N LYS A 78 28.39 -6.08 -10.13
CA LYS A 78 29.59 -5.73 -9.36
C LYS A 78 30.71 -6.77 -9.53
N ALA A 79 30.36 -8.05 -9.57
CA ALA A 79 31.33 -9.13 -9.79
C ALA A 79 31.95 -9.03 -11.20
N LEU A 80 31.13 -8.81 -12.23
CA LEU A 80 31.62 -8.61 -13.60
C LEU A 80 32.55 -7.40 -13.71
N TRP A 81 32.17 -6.27 -13.09
CA TRP A 81 33.03 -5.09 -13.04
C TRP A 81 34.39 -5.38 -12.41
N LYS A 82 34.39 -6.09 -11.26
CA LYS A 82 35.62 -6.44 -10.57
C LYS A 82 36.52 -7.31 -11.44
N GLN A 83 35.97 -8.33 -12.10
CA GLN A 83 36.70 -9.20 -13.01
C GLN A 83 37.35 -8.43 -14.17
N GLN A 84 36.59 -7.54 -14.83
CA GLN A 84 37.12 -6.75 -15.94
C GLN A 84 38.24 -5.79 -15.49
N SER A 85 38.07 -5.18 -14.31
CA SER A 85 39.09 -4.30 -13.74
C SER A 85 40.37 -5.07 -13.38
N GLU A 86 40.25 -6.22 -12.73
CA GLU A 86 41.39 -7.08 -12.37
C GLU A 86 42.12 -7.58 -13.63
N ALA A 87 41.38 -7.98 -14.67
CA ALA A 87 41.97 -8.37 -15.95
C ALA A 87 42.77 -7.23 -16.60
N PHE A 88 42.23 -6.01 -16.59
CA PHE A 88 42.92 -4.83 -17.11
C PHE A 88 44.20 -4.52 -16.30
N GLN A 89 44.12 -4.52 -14.98
CA GLN A 89 45.27 -4.30 -14.09
C GLN A 89 46.36 -5.35 -14.31
N HIS A 90 45.97 -6.62 -14.45
CA HIS A 90 46.90 -7.72 -14.70
C HIS A 90 47.63 -7.55 -16.04
N ALA A 91 46.90 -7.23 -17.12
CA ALA A 91 47.49 -6.98 -18.43
C ALA A 91 48.49 -5.81 -18.41
N MET A 92 48.14 -4.70 -17.75
CA MET A 92 49.03 -3.55 -17.59
C MET A 92 50.29 -3.91 -16.79
N LYS A 93 50.16 -4.66 -15.69
CA LYS A 93 51.28 -5.12 -14.87
C LYS A 93 52.21 -6.05 -15.65
N ALA A 94 51.66 -7.00 -16.41
CA ALA A 94 52.44 -7.92 -17.24
C ALA A 94 53.24 -7.18 -18.32
N GLY A 95 52.61 -6.22 -19.01
CA GLY A 95 53.30 -5.39 -20.01
C GLY A 95 54.42 -4.52 -19.40
N ASN A 96 54.21 -4.00 -18.20
CA ASN A 96 55.25 -3.22 -17.50
C ASN A 96 56.42 -4.09 -17.04
N ALA A 97 56.20 -5.37 -16.69
CA ALA A 97 57.26 -6.31 -16.34
C ALA A 97 58.17 -6.66 -17.54
N ILE A 98 57.58 -6.83 -18.73
CA ILE A 98 58.33 -7.12 -19.96
C ILE A 98 59.19 -5.91 -20.39
N LYS A 99 58.75 -4.68 -20.11
CA LYS A 99 59.50 -3.46 -20.44
C LYS A 99 60.66 -3.15 -19.48
N ASN A 100 60.61 -3.66 -18.24
CA ASN A 100 61.60 -3.35 -17.19
C ASN A 100 62.49 -4.55 -16.82
N GLY A 101 62.41 -5.66 -17.56
CA GLY A 101 63.31 -6.82 -17.46
C GLY A 101 64.11 -7.00 -18.73
#